data_AF-A0A3G5FFB2-F1
#
_entry.id   AF-A0A3G5FFB2-F1
#
_cell.length_a   1.000
_cell.length_b   1.000
_cell.length_c   1.000
_cell.angle_alpha   90.00
_cell.angle_beta   90.00
_cell.angle_gamma   90.00
#
_symmetry.space_group_name_H-M   'P 1'
#
loop_
_entity.id
_entity.type
_entity.pdbx_description
1 polymer ?
#
loop_
_entity_poly.entity_id
_entity_poly.type
_entity_poly.pdbx_seq_one_letter_code
_entity_poly.pdbx_strand_id
1 'polypeptide(L)'
;MDKYTEIHEKLDFLLEDHGVKFDDSRLDKQTLHSLHVKADKLLKAHKCTIPEGDESVGALQPKLDMLISGHGKRFDDSGLDLKNLDTVIEKLKVLTDAHGEHRKD
;
A
#
# COMPACT_ATOMS: atom_id res chain seq x y z
N MET A 1 12.14 -5.16 12.54
CA MET A 1 10.73 -5.19 12.11
C MET A 1 10.67 -6.02 10.85
N ASP A 2 9.74 -6.96 10.72
CA ASP A 2 9.57 -7.70 9.46
C ASP A 2 8.84 -6.85 8.41
N LYS A 3 9.02 -7.18 7.14
CA LYS A 3 8.47 -6.40 6.01
C LYS A 3 6.95 -6.31 6.05
N TYR A 4 6.25 -7.37 6.48
CA TYR A 4 4.79 -7.36 6.56
C TYR A 4 4.31 -6.37 7.62
N THR A 5 4.92 -6.37 8.80
CA THR A 5 4.59 -5.40 9.84
C THR A 5 4.84 -3.96 9.35
N GLU A 6 5.96 -3.68 8.68
CA GLU A 6 6.25 -2.33 8.16
C GLU A 6 5.22 -1.88 7.12
N ILE A 7 4.90 -2.77 6.18
CA ILE A 7 3.90 -2.51 5.15
C ILE A 7 2.51 -2.28 5.78
N HIS A 8 2.14 -3.09 6.77
CA HIS A 8 0.87 -2.93 7.47
C HIS A 8 0.76 -1.58 8.18
N GLU A 9 1.80 -1.15 8.90
CA GLU A 9 1.79 0.14 9.56
C GLU A 9 1.58 1.30 8.58
N LYS A 10 2.26 1.26 7.43
CA LYS A 10 2.09 2.29 6.39
C LYS A 10 0.69 2.26 5.79
N LEU A 11 0.15 1.07 5.50
CA LEU A 11 -1.21 0.92 4.97
C LEU A 11 -2.27 1.36 5.97
N ASP A 12 -2.08 1.05 7.25
CA ASP A 12 -3.01 1.43 8.33
C ASP A 12 -3.02 2.94 8.53
N PHE A 13 -1.85 3.57 8.56
CA PHE A 13 -1.75 5.03 8.56
C PHE A 13 -2.50 5.67 7.39
N LEU A 14 -2.28 5.17 6.16
CA LEU A 14 -2.95 5.70 4.97
C LEU A 14 -4.46 5.49 5.05
N LEU A 15 -4.93 4.36 5.59
CA LEU A 15 -6.36 4.09 5.75
C LEU A 15 -6.99 5.05 6.76
N GLU A 16 -6.33 5.26 7.90
CA GLU A 16 -6.76 6.17 8.95
C GLU A 16 -6.79 7.63 8.48
N ASP A 17 -5.76 8.08 7.76
CA ASP A 17 -5.68 9.43 7.20
C ASP A 17 -6.84 9.72 6.22
N HIS A 18 -7.26 8.70 5.46
CA HIS A 18 -8.43 8.78 4.58
C HIS A 18 -9.78 8.53 5.29
N GLY A 19 -9.80 8.42 6.62
CA GLY A 19 -11.00 8.19 7.41
C GLY A 19 -11.61 6.79 7.22
N VAL A 20 -10.84 5.83 6.72
CA VAL A 20 -11.30 4.46 6.47
C VAL A 20 -11.11 3.63 7.73
N LYS A 21 -12.22 3.35 8.44
CA LYS A 21 -12.22 2.33 9.50
C LYS A 21 -12.11 0.94 8.89
N PHE A 22 -10.99 0.26 9.13
CA PHE A 22 -10.72 -1.07 8.63
C PHE A 22 -10.65 -2.08 9.77
N ASP A 23 -11.53 -3.08 9.75
CA ASP A 23 -11.48 -4.21 10.68
C ASP A 23 -10.58 -5.31 10.10
N ASP A 24 -9.38 -5.44 10.68
CA ASP A 24 -8.40 -6.46 10.29
C ASP A 24 -8.38 -7.68 11.23
N SER A 25 -9.34 -7.80 12.14
CA SER A 25 -9.38 -8.87 13.16
C SER A 25 -9.42 -10.29 12.59
N ARG A 26 -9.90 -10.45 11.35
CA ARG A 26 -10.02 -11.73 10.65
C ARG A 26 -8.94 -11.97 9.60
N LEU A 27 -8.00 -11.03 9.43
CA LEU A 27 -6.94 -11.12 8.43
C LEU A 27 -5.65 -11.64 9.04
N ASP A 28 -5.00 -12.55 8.33
CA ASP A 28 -3.63 -12.94 8.65
C ASP A 28 -2.65 -11.86 8.18
N LYS A 29 -2.01 -11.19 9.14
CA LYS A 29 -1.07 -10.09 8.91
C LYS A 29 0.27 -10.54 8.30
N GLN A 30 0.48 -11.84 8.09
CA GLN A 30 1.69 -12.39 7.47
C GLN A 30 1.40 -12.98 6.09
N THR A 31 0.38 -12.45 5.40
CA THR A 31 -0.04 -12.90 4.06
C THR A 31 -0.14 -11.75 3.08
N LEU A 32 0.13 -12.02 1.80
CA LEU A 32 -0.10 -11.03 0.74
C LEU A 32 -1.58 -10.62 0.65
N HIS A 33 -2.49 -11.58 0.87
CA HIS A 33 -3.94 -11.33 0.90
C HIS A 33 -4.30 -10.11 1.75
N SER A 34 -3.81 -10.03 2.99
CA SER A 34 -4.13 -8.91 3.88
C SER A 34 -3.57 -7.58 3.39
N LEU A 35 -2.41 -7.56 2.71
CA LEU A 35 -1.86 -6.38 2.04
C LEU A 35 -2.75 -5.94 0.87
N HIS A 36 -3.18 -6.88 0.02
CA HIS A 36 -4.05 -6.61 -1.13
C HIS A 36 -5.40 -6.04 -0.69
N VAL A 37 -6.01 -6.62 0.36
CA VAL A 37 -7.30 -6.13 0.87
C VAL A 37 -7.19 -4.69 1.38
N LYS A 38 -6.11 -4.34 2.10
CA LYS A 38 -5.88 -2.96 2.57
C LYS A 38 -5.64 -2.00 1.39
N ALA A 39 -4.81 -2.38 0.42
CA ALA A 39 -4.58 -1.58 -0.80
C ALA A 39 -5.88 -1.35 -1.61
N ASP A 40 -6.75 -2.35 -1.71
CA ASP A 40 -8.06 -2.23 -2.39
C ASP A 40 -9.01 -1.29 -1.67
N LYS A 41 -8.95 -1.24 -0.33
CA LYS A 41 -9.72 -0.28 0.46
C LYS A 41 -9.24 1.15 0.25
N LEU A 42 -7.93 1.36 0.17
CA LEU A 42 -7.35 2.67 -0.20
C LEU A 42 -7.79 3.09 -1.60
N LEU A 43 -7.67 2.21 -2.60
CA LEU A 43 -8.12 2.50 -3.97
C LEU A 43 -9.60 2.90 -4.01
N LYS A 44 -10.46 2.21 -3.26
CA LYS A 44 -11.88 2.57 -3.11
C LYS A 44 -12.08 3.93 -2.47
N ALA A 45 -11.28 4.29 -1.45
CA ALA A 45 -11.32 5.61 -0.83
C ALA A 45 -10.96 6.73 -1.83
N HIS A 46 -10.01 6.46 -2.73
CA HIS A 46 -9.65 7.35 -3.84
C HIS A 46 -10.59 7.28 -5.06
N LYS A 47 -11.67 6.48 -5.00
CA LYS A 47 -12.59 6.21 -6.12
C LYS A 47 -11.88 5.68 -7.38
N CYS A 48 -10.76 4.99 -7.19
CA CYS A 48 -10.02 4.31 -8.25
C CYS A 48 -10.64 2.95 -8.56
N THR A 49 -10.53 2.52 -9.82
CA THR A 49 -10.78 1.13 -10.20
C THR A 49 -9.72 0.24 -9.57
N ILE A 50 -10.11 -0.94 -9.10
CA ILE A 50 -9.16 -1.95 -8.62
C ILE A 50 -8.62 -2.71 -9.84
N PRO A 51 -7.30 -2.72 -10.08
CA PRO A 51 -6.70 -3.55 -11.11
C PRO A 51 -7.05 -5.02 -10.91
N GLU A 52 -7.39 -5.71 -11.99
CA GLU A 52 -7.46 -7.17 -12.00
C GLU A 52 -6.06 -7.76 -11.81
N GLY A 53 -5.96 -8.85 -11.05
CA GLY A 53 -4.68 -9.49 -10.76
C GLY A 53 -4.81 -10.61 -9.73
N ASP A 54 -3.73 -11.34 -9.53
CA ASP A 54 -3.59 -12.31 -8.44
C ASP A 54 -3.20 -11.63 -7.12
N GLU A 55 -2.95 -12.42 -6.08
CA GLU A 55 -2.47 -11.94 -4.78
C GLU A 55 -0.94 -12.01 -4.67
N SER A 56 -0.23 -11.79 -5.78
CA SER A 56 1.24 -11.73 -5.78
C SER A 56 1.76 -10.33 -5.46
N VAL A 57 3.02 -10.27 -5.03
CA VAL A 57 3.74 -8.98 -4.84
C VAL A 57 3.71 -8.14 -6.12
N GLY A 58 3.82 -8.77 -7.30
CA GLY A 58 3.76 -8.07 -8.58
C GLY A 58 2.42 -7.40 -8.83
N ALA A 59 1.32 -8.00 -8.37
CA ALA A 59 -0.02 -7.43 -8.49
C ALA A 59 -0.33 -6.34 -7.44
N LEU A 60 0.48 -6.19 -6.38
CA LEU A 60 0.41 -5.01 -5.51
C LEU A 60 0.95 -3.75 -6.20
N GLN A 61 1.97 -3.89 -7.04
CA GLN A 61 2.64 -2.76 -7.70
C GLN A 61 1.68 -1.81 -8.42
N PRO A 62 0.83 -2.28 -9.37
CA PRO A 62 -0.09 -1.40 -10.07
C PRO A 62 -1.12 -0.73 -9.15
N LYS A 63 -1.50 -1.38 -8.03
CA LYS A 63 -2.40 -0.78 -7.04
C LYS A 63 -1.74 0.44 -6.37
N LEU A 64 -0.47 0.29 -5.98
CA LEU A 64 0.30 1.38 -5.37
C LEU A 64 0.59 2.50 -6.37
N ASP A 65 0.88 2.15 -7.62
CA ASP A 65 1.12 3.15 -8.69
C ASP A 65 -0.12 4.01 -8.94
N MET A 66 -1.32 3.41 -8.91
CA MET A 66 -2.58 4.16 -9.01
C MET A 66 -2.78 5.10 -7.82
N LEU A 67 -2.48 4.67 -6.60
CA LEU A 67 -2.54 5.53 -5.42
C LEU A 67 -1.53 6.69 -5.51
N ILE A 68 -0.31 6.41 -5.96
CA ILE A 68 0.75 7.44 -6.13
C ILE A 68 0.33 8.46 -7.19
N SER A 69 -0.20 7.99 -8.33
CA SER A 69 -0.74 8.86 -9.36
C SER A 69 -1.95 9.67 -8.88
N GLY A 70 -2.78 9.11 -7.99
CA GLY A 70 -3.89 9.83 -7.34
C GLY A 70 -3.44 11.04 -6.54
N HIS A 71 -2.20 11.03 -6.05
CA HIS A 71 -1.54 12.15 -5.36
C HIS A 71 -0.74 13.06 -6.30
N GLY A 72 -0.86 12.89 -7.62
CA GLY A 72 -0.10 13.66 -8.61
C GLY A 72 1.41 13.38 -8.58
N LYS A 73 1.83 12.29 -7.93
CA LYS A 73 3.22 11.86 -7.84
C LYS A 73 3.52 10.79 -8.89
N ARG A 74 4.80 10.51 -9.09
CA ARG A 74 5.29 9.40 -9.92
C ARG A 74 6.38 8.67 -9.14
N PHE A 75 6.45 7.36 -9.34
CA PHE A 75 7.51 6.51 -8.81
C PHE A 75 8.28 5.93 -9.99
N ASP A 76 9.60 6.08 -9.96
CA ASP A 76 10.49 5.45 -10.94
C ASP A 76 10.96 4.12 -10.36
N ASP A 77 10.37 3.03 -10.86
CA ASP A 77 10.78 1.67 -10.52
C ASP A 77 11.78 1.08 -11.52
N SER A 78 12.39 1.91 -12.39
CA SER A 78 13.42 1.44 -13.31
C SER A 78 14.62 0.87 -12.54
N GLY A 79 14.88 -0.41 -12.75
CA GLY A 79 15.96 -1.13 -12.07
C GLY A 79 15.58 -1.78 -10.74
N LEU A 80 14.32 -1.71 -10.31
CA LEU A 80 13.83 -2.40 -9.11
C LEU A 80 13.18 -3.75 -9.44
N ASP A 81 13.17 -4.67 -8.47
CA ASP A 81 12.45 -5.94 -8.57
C ASP A 81 11.00 -5.77 -8.09
N LEU A 82 10.07 -5.80 -9.04
CA LEU A 82 8.63 -5.67 -8.78
C LEU A 82 8.02 -6.85 -8.01
N LYS A 83 8.73 -7.98 -7.88
CA LYS A 83 8.32 -9.13 -7.07
C LYS A 83 8.87 -9.08 -5.65
N ASN A 84 9.63 -8.03 -5.30
CA ASN A 84 10.17 -7.84 -3.96
C ASN A 84 9.32 -6.86 -3.13
N LEU A 85 9.08 -7.22 -1.88
CA LEU A 85 8.42 -6.36 -0.88
C LEU A 85 9.21 -5.08 -0.58
N ASP A 86 10.52 -5.02 -0.85
CA ASP A 86 11.28 -3.77 -0.70
C ASP A 86 10.76 -2.68 -1.64
N THR A 87 10.43 -3.04 -2.89
CA THR A 87 9.82 -2.10 -3.85
C THR A 87 8.45 -1.62 -3.38
N VAL A 88 7.67 -2.50 -2.74
CA VAL A 88 6.38 -2.14 -2.12
C VAL A 88 6.59 -1.12 -1.00
N ILE A 89 7.60 -1.33 -0.15
CA ILE A 89 7.95 -0.41 0.95
C ILE A 89 8.34 0.96 0.39
N GLU A 90 9.18 1.03 -0.65
CA GLU A 90 9.57 2.30 -1.27
C GLU A 90 8.39 3.06 -1.88
N LYS A 91 7.46 2.36 -2.56
CA LYS A 91 6.21 2.97 -3.06
C LYS A 91 5.34 3.49 -1.91
N LEU A 92 5.22 2.73 -0.82
CA LEU A 92 4.48 3.15 0.36
C LEU A 92 5.12 4.33 1.08
N LYS A 93 6.45 4.46 1.09
CA LYS A 93 7.13 5.67 1.60
C LYS A 93 6.70 6.91 0.83
N VAL A 94 6.70 6.85 -0.50
CA VAL A 94 6.22 7.97 -1.34
C VAL A 94 4.78 8.35 -1.04
N LEU A 95 3.93 7.35 -0.77
CA LEU A 95 2.54 7.58 -0.34
C LEU A 95 2.49 8.21 1.04
N THR A 96 3.14 7.63 2.05
CA THR A 96 3.11 8.20 3.41
C THR A 96 3.65 9.63 3.43
N ASP A 97 4.75 9.90 2.73
CA ASP A 97 5.34 11.24 2.63
C ASP A 97 4.41 12.25 1.95
N ALA A 98 3.46 11.80 1.12
CA ALA A 98 2.42 12.65 0.54
C ALA A 98 1.43 13.18 1.60
N HIS A 99 1.25 12.44 2.70
CA HIS A 99 0.32 12.75 3.78
C HIS A 99 1.01 13.37 5.01
N GLY A 100 2.34 13.47 5.00
CA GLY A 100 3.15 13.95 6.12
C GLY A 100 3.95 12.81 6.77
N GLU A 101 4.92 13.15 7.63
CA GLU A 101 5.75 12.12 8.26
C GLU A 101 4.89 11.19 9.13
N HIS A 102 4.90 9.90 8.80
CA HIS A 102 4.45 8.83 9.69
C HIS A 102 5.43 8.73 10.88
N ARG A 103 5.37 9.70 11.80
CA ARG A 103 6.08 9.64 13.08
C ARG A 103 5.27 8.77 14.04
N LYS A 104 5.73 7.55 14.25
CA LYS A 104 5.50 6.88 15.53
C LYS A 104 6.51 7.48 16.50
N ASP A 105 6.06 8.43 17.31
CA ASP A 105 6.77 8.81 18.54
C ASP A 105 6.80 7.62 19.52
#